data_AF-A0A090X8I3-F1
#
_entry.id   AF-A0A090X8I3-F1
#
_cell.length_a   1.000
_cell.length_b   1.000
_cell.length_c   1.000
_cell.angle_alpha   90.00
_cell.angle_beta   90.00
_cell.angle_gamma   90.00
#
_symmetry.space_group_name_H-M   'P 1'
#
loop_
_entity.id
_entity.type
_entity.pdbx_description
1 polymer ?
#
loop_
_entity_poly.entity_id
_entity_poly.type
_entity_poly.pdbx_seq_one_letter_code
_entity_poly.pdbx_strand_id
1 'polypeptide(L)'
;MRFVYCASAICYMLHDWSGMDTDDTLRFIRNCYCYDGGIAPYPGLESHGGSTFCAVASLSLMGKLESTLSERQLNRLRRWCLFRQQSGFQGRPNKPIDTCYSFWVGAALELLGVLKSVEGVRNLEFPDSTQDQFVRGFSKWPDSDPDPMHAYMGIAGMSLMGVEDLLPLPPRPQPEPKTHTGTCSNFTKQGMRTRPRRGTNGGEQTLHRENNVDRRSKVNVARVPTANVDDVSRGHFETRESPSSRPECRPQVDENCAFAWHE
;
A
#
# COMPACT_ATOMS: atom_id res chain seq x y z
N MET A 1 -15.97 3.93 6.42
CA MET A 1 -15.04 3.59 5.32
C MET A 1 -14.23 2.29 5.53
N ARG A 2 -13.62 2.05 6.71
CA ARG A 2 -12.82 0.81 6.98
C ARG A 2 -13.57 -0.48 6.62
N PHE A 3 -14.80 -0.64 7.12
CA PHE A 3 -15.61 -1.83 6.83
C PHE A 3 -16.09 -1.94 5.38
N VAL A 4 -16.15 -0.83 4.64
CA VAL A 4 -16.43 -0.87 3.20
C VAL A 4 -15.29 -1.59 2.47
N TYR A 5 -14.04 -1.31 2.86
CA TYR A 5 -12.89 -2.02 2.31
C TYR A 5 -12.88 -3.50 2.69
N CYS A 6 -13.18 -3.84 3.95
CA CYS A 6 -13.29 -5.23 4.38
C CYS A 6 -14.35 -6.00 3.58
N ALA A 7 -15.56 -5.44 3.44
CA ALA A 7 -16.64 -6.03 2.66
C ALA A 7 -16.24 -6.20 1.18
N SER A 8 -15.62 -5.17 0.59
CA SER A 8 -15.16 -5.21 -0.80
C SER A 8 -14.08 -6.27 -1.02
N ALA A 9 -13.14 -6.41 -0.08
CA ALA A 9 -12.09 -7.41 -0.14
C ALA A 9 -12.66 -8.83 -0.02
N ILE A 10 -13.62 -9.06 0.90
CA ILE A 10 -14.31 -10.35 1.03
C ILE A 10 -15.05 -10.70 -0.26
N CYS A 11 -15.84 -9.77 -0.81
CA CYS A 11 -16.58 -9.99 -2.06
C CYS A 11 -15.63 -10.30 -3.22
N TYR A 12 -14.50 -9.58 -3.30
CA TYR A 12 -13.49 -9.80 -4.33
C TYR A 12 -12.83 -11.20 -4.20
N MET A 13 -12.43 -11.60 -3.00
CA MET A 13 -11.81 -12.91 -2.76
C MET A 13 -12.75 -14.08 -3.03
N LEU A 14 -14.05 -13.91 -2.76
CA LEU A 14 -15.07 -14.94 -3.02
C LEU A 14 -15.63 -14.88 -4.45
N HIS A 15 -15.21 -13.91 -5.26
CA HIS A 15 -15.78 -13.63 -6.57
C HIS A 15 -17.33 -13.46 -6.56
N ASP A 16 -17.88 -12.94 -5.46
CA ASP A 16 -19.31 -12.76 -5.24
C ASP A 16 -19.59 -11.41 -4.57
N TRP A 17 -20.30 -10.53 -5.28
CA TRP A 17 -20.68 -9.19 -4.82
C TRP A 17 -22.10 -9.15 -4.24
N SER A 18 -22.81 -10.28 -4.16
CA SER A 18 -24.16 -10.33 -3.59
C SER A 18 -24.21 -9.99 -2.09
N GLY A 19 -23.06 -10.07 -1.40
CA GLY A 19 -22.92 -9.78 0.03
C GLY A 19 -22.94 -8.30 0.40
N MET A 20 -22.96 -7.38 -0.57
CA MET A 20 -23.08 -5.94 -0.30
C MET A 20 -23.85 -5.20 -1.40
N ASP A 21 -24.58 -4.16 -1.01
CA ASP A 21 -25.17 -3.25 -1.99
C ASP A 21 -24.07 -2.33 -2.57
N THR A 22 -23.69 -2.61 -3.82
CA THR A 22 -22.66 -1.83 -4.51
C THR A 22 -23.10 -0.40 -4.76
N ASP A 23 -24.36 -0.15 -5.15
CA ASP A 23 -24.80 1.19 -5.52
C ASP A 23 -24.87 2.11 -4.32
N ASP A 24 -25.36 1.60 -3.18
CA ASP A 24 -25.37 2.31 -1.90
C ASP A 24 -23.95 2.60 -1.42
N THR A 25 -23.05 1.63 -1.61
CA THR A 25 -21.63 1.82 -1.29
C THR A 25 -20.98 2.90 -2.15
N LEU A 26 -21.26 2.94 -3.45
CA LEU A 26 -20.76 4.00 -4.34
C LEU A 26 -21.30 5.37 -3.91
N ARG A 27 -22.58 5.46 -3.52
CA ARG A 27 -23.17 6.69 -2.98
C ARG A 27 -22.51 7.12 -1.67
N PHE A 28 -22.27 6.17 -0.76
CA PHE A 28 -21.57 6.42 0.50
C PHE A 28 -20.16 6.98 0.27
N ILE A 29 -19.37 6.37 -0.62
CA ILE A 29 -18.01 6.83 -0.94
C ILE A 29 -18.04 8.24 -1.54
N ARG A 30 -18.97 8.53 -2.46
CA ARG A 30 -19.14 9.88 -3.04
C ARG A 30 -19.45 10.93 -1.96
N ASN A 31 -20.31 10.60 -1.00
CA ASN A 31 -20.66 11.51 0.11
C ASN A 31 -19.50 11.73 1.10
N CYS A 32 -18.51 10.83 1.13
CA CYS A 32 -17.29 10.97 1.93
C CYS A 32 -16.18 11.79 1.24
N TYR A 33 -16.36 12.19 -0.03
CA TYR A 33 -15.38 13.01 -0.74
C TYR A 33 -15.38 14.44 -0.18
N CYS A 34 -14.22 14.91 0.28
CA CYS A 34 -14.08 16.17 1.00
C CYS A 34 -13.77 17.36 0.10
N TYR A 35 -13.99 18.57 0.63
CA TYR A 35 -13.72 19.83 -0.09
C TYR A 35 -12.24 20.03 -0.42
N ASP A 36 -11.32 19.37 0.27
CA ASP A 36 -9.86 19.47 0.08
C ASP A 36 -9.33 18.46 -0.95
N GLY A 37 -10.18 17.52 -1.39
CA GLY A 37 -9.86 16.50 -2.38
C GLY A 37 -9.57 15.12 -1.81
N GLY A 38 -9.45 14.96 -0.49
CA GLY A 38 -9.32 13.65 0.14
C GLY A 38 -10.66 12.97 0.42
N ILE A 39 -10.63 11.79 1.04
CA ILE A 39 -11.85 11.06 1.43
C ILE A 39 -11.85 10.81 2.94
N ALA A 40 -12.97 11.16 3.57
CA ALA A 40 -13.21 10.99 5.00
C ALA A 40 -13.72 9.58 5.36
N PRO A 41 -13.66 9.17 6.64
CA PRO A 41 -14.26 7.92 7.09
C PRO A 41 -15.79 7.90 7.00
N TYR A 42 -16.42 9.07 7.13
CA TYR A 42 -17.87 9.33 7.05
C TYR A 42 -18.14 10.69 6.38
N PRO A 43 -19.35 10.92 5.83
CA PRO A 43 -19.71 12.21 5.23
C PRO A 43 -19.56 13.38 6.20
N GLY A 44 -18.98 14.49 5.73
CA GLY A 44 -18.81 15.72 6.53
C GLY A 44 -17.62 15.72 7.50
N LEU A 45 -16.87 14.62 7.63
CA LEU A 45 -15.68 14.57 8.47
C LEU A 45 -14.41 14.98 7.71
N GLU A 46 -13.30 15.07 8.45
CA GLU A 46 -11.99 15.36 7.89
C GLU A 46 -11.50 14.22 6.99
N SER A 47 -10.85 14.59 5.88
CA SER A 47 -10.19 13.63 5.00
C SER A 47 -8.99 12.98 5.69
N HIS A 48 -8.75 11.70 5.39
CA HIS A 48 -7.69 10.94 6.05
C HIS A 48 -7.08 9.88 5.14
N GLY A 49 -5.79 9.60 5.31
CA GLY A 49 -5.02 8.71 4.44
C GLY A 49 -5.56 7.29 4.46
N GLY A 50 -5.90 6.78 5.65
CA GLY A 50 -6.48 5.43 5.80
C GLY A 50 -7.86 5.29 5.14
N SER A 51 -8.76 6.26 5.31
CA SER A 51 -10.07 6.23 4.64
C SER A 51 -9.95 6.44 3.14
N THR A 52 -9.01 7.27 2.70
CA THR A 52 -8.69 7.48 1.28
C THR A 52 -8.23 6.19 0.62
N PHE A 53 -7.28 5.47 1.23
CA PHE A 53 -6.90 4.15 0.76
C PHE A 53 -8.10 3.20 0.70
N CYS A 54 -8.86 3.09 1.79
CA CYS A 54 -9.99 2.17 1.86
C CYS A 54 -10.99 2.44 0.72
N ALA A 55 -11.30 3.71 0.45
CA ALA A 55 -12.20 4.10 -0.63
C ALA A 55 -11.61 3.79 -2.02
N VAL A 56 -10.37 4.21 -2.29
CA VAL A 56 -9.72 3.98 -3.60
C VAL A 56 -9.55 2.49 -3.88
N ALA A 57 -9.13 1.71 -2.88
CA ALA A 57 -8.97 0.27 -2.98
C ALA A 57 -10.32 -0.43 -3.21
N SER A 58 -11.37 -0.06 -2.46
CA SER A 58 -12.72 -0.61 -2.67
C SER A 58 -13.23 -0.34 -4.08
N LEU A 59 -13.10 0.91 -4.56
CA LEU A 59 -13.50 1.28 -5.92
C LEU A 59 -12.68 0.58 -7.00
N SER A 60 -11.40 0.30 -6.72
CA SER A 60 -10.53 -0.44 -7.63
C SER A 60 -10.91 -1.91 -7.70
N LEU A 61 -11.18 -2.55 -6.55
CA LEU A 61 -11.66 -3.94 -6.47
C LEU A 61 -13.00 -4.12 -7.21
N MET A 62 -13.90 -3.14 -7.12
CA MET A 62 -15.17 -3.13 -7.86
C MET A 62 -15.01 -2.81 -9.36
N GLY A 63 -13.85 -2.32 -9.80
CA GLY A 63 -13.67 -1.79 -11.17
C GLY A 63 -14.50 -0.54 -11.45
N LYS A 64 -14.80 0.27 -10.42
CA LYS A 64 -15.71 1.43 -10.48
C LYS A 64 -15.05 2.77 -10.19
N LEU A 65 -13.73 2.84 -10.01
CA LEU A 65 -12.99 4.07 -9.68
C LEU A 65 -13.31 5.23 -10.64
N GLU A 66 -13.07 5.05 -11.93
CA GLU A 66 -13.30 6.05 -12.99
C GLU A 66 -14.78 6.36 -13.23
N SER A 67 -15.69 5.43 -12.88
CA SER A 67 -17.14 5.66 -13.00
C SER A 67 -17.74 6.36 -11.78
N THR A 68 -17.04 6.34 -10.64
CA THR A 68 -17.56 6.85 -9.36
C THR A 68 -17.13 8.28 -9.12
N LEU A 69 -15.86 8.58 -9.42
CA LEU A 69 -15.27 9.91 -9.27
C LEU A 69 -14.99 10.49 -10.65
N SER A 70 -15.39 11.73 -10.88
CA SER A 70 -15.05 12.44 -12.11
C SER A 70 -13.53 12.64 -12.25
N GLU A 71 -13.03 12.82 -13.47
CA GLU A 71 -11.61 13.08 -13.72
C GLU A 71 -11.09 14.29 -12.92
N ARG A 72 -11.93 15.32 -12.73
CA ARG A 72 -11.60 16.46 -11.86
C ARG A 72 -11.43 16.04 -10.40
N GLN A 73 -12.28 15.17 -9.88
CA GLN A 73 -12.16 14.65 -8.52
C GLN A 73 -10.93 13.74 -8.37
N LEU A 74 -10.66 12.87 -9.35
CA LEU A 74 -9.48 12.01 -9.34
C LEU A 74 -8.18 12.82 -9.35
N ASN A 75 -8.09 13.89 -10.15
CA ASN A 75 -6.93 14.77 -10.15
C ASN A 75 -6.71 15.50 -8.81
N ARG A 76 -7.80 15.91 -8.17
CA ARG A 76 -7.74 16.51 -6.83
C ARG A 76 -7.34 15.49 -5.76
N LEU A 77 -7.82 14.25 -5.88
CA LEU A 77 -7.46 13.15 -5.00
C LEU A 77 -6.00 12.75 -5.15
N ARG A 78 -5.50 12.62 -6.39
CA ARG A 78 -4.07 12.43 -6.70
C ARG A 78 -3.23 13.52 -6.05
N ARG A 79 -3.61 14.79 -6.22
CA ARG A 79 -2.95 15.92 -5.57
C ARG A 79 -2.99 15.79 -4.05
N TRP A 80 -4.15 15.52 -3.46
CA TRP A 80 -4.29 15.40 -2.00
C TRP A 80 -3.34 14.32 -1.43
N CYS A 81 -3.26 13.16 -2.07
CA CYS A 81 -2.36 12.07 -1.67
C CYS A 81 -0.88 12.46 -1.81
N LEU A 82 -0.48 13.11 -2.90
CA LEU A 82 0.90 13.56 -3.09
C LEU A 82 1.33 14.56 -2.01
N PHE A 83 0.43 15.46 -1.60
CA PHE A 83 0.66 16.42 -0.50
C PHE A 83 0.68 15.80 0.90
N ARG A 84 0.64 14.46 1.02
CA ARG A 84 0.90 13.74 2.28
C ARG A 84 2.38 13.41 2.46
N GLN A 85 3.18 13.44 1.40
CA GLN A 85 4.62 13.21 1.51
C GLN A 85 5.31 14.38 2.23
N GLN A 86 6.15 14.04 3.19
CA GLN A 86 7.15 14.88 3.86
C GLN A 86 8.50 14.13 3.72
N SER A 87 9.20 13.80 4.80
CA SER A 87 10.23 12.74 4.76
C SER A 87 9.59 11.36 4.66
N GLY A 88 8.59 11.07 5.49
CA GLY A 88 7.65 9.95 5.33
C GLY A 88 6.28 10.42 4.82
N PHE A 89 5.21 9.73 5.19
CA PHE A 89 3.83 10.17 4.91
C PHE A 89 3.07 10.49 6.20
N GLN A 90 2.27 11.56 6.16
CA GLN A 90 1.30 11.89 7.22
C GLN A 90 -0.12 11.47 6.81
N GLY A 91 -0.96 11.11 7.77
CA GLY A 91 -2.36 10.70 7.51
C GLY A 91 -3.30 11.85 7.13
N ARG A 92 -3.02 13.07 7.58
CA ARG A 92 -3.81 14.28 7.34
C ARG A 92 -2.90 15.51 7.43
N PRO A 93 -3.30 16.68 6.90
CA PRO A 93 -2.46 17.88 6.93
C PRO A 93 -2.08 18.28 8.36
N ASN A 94 -0.86 18.78 8.54
CA ASN A 94 -0.35 19.30 9.81
C ASN A 94 -0.32 18.28 10.97
N LYS A 95 -0.16 16.98 10.65
CA LYS A 95 0.07 15.93 11.64
C LYS A 95 1.44 15.29 11.42
N PRO A 96 2.04 14.70 12.46
CA PRO A 96 3.31 14.01 12.28
C PRO A 96 3.16 12.87 11.27
N ILE A 97 4.25 12.59 10.57
CA ILE A 97 4.39 11.40 9.73
C ILE A 97 4.34 10.13 10.58
N ASP A 98 4.01 9.02 9.95
CA ASP A 98 3.86 7.71 10.59
C ASP A 98 4.11 6.61 9.55
N THR A 99 4.89 5.60 9.94
CA THR A 99 5.40 4.53 9.06
C THR A 99 4.30 3.83 8.28
N CYS A 100 3.11 3.65 8.88
CA CYS A 100 2.03 2.94 8.20
C CYS A 100 1.50 3.70 6.97
N TYR A 101 1.65 5.03 6.90
CA TYR A 101 1.19 5.80 5.75
C TYR A 101 2.08 5.65 4.51
N SER A 102 3.32 5.17 4.66
CA SER A 102 4.13 4.77 3.51
C SER A 102 3.44 3.65 2.71
N PHE A 103 2.66 2.79 3.38
CA PHE A 103 1.74 1.88 2.70
C PHE A 103 0.39 2.54 2.39
N TRP A 104 -0.35 3.09 3.36
CA TRP A 104 -1.73 3.55 3.12
C TRP A 104 -1.81 4.58 1.98
N VAL A 105 -0.96 5.61 2.02
CA VAL A 105 -0.95 6.64 0.98
C VAL A 105 -0.22 6.14 -0.26
N GLY A 106 0.90 5.43 -0.09
CA GLY A 106 1.67 4.86 -1.21
C GLY A 106 0.82 3.94 -2.09
N ALA A 107 0.09 2.99 -1.49
CA ALA A 107 -0.79 2.07 -2.20
C ALA A 107 -1.96 2.81 -2.87
N ALA A 108 -2.50 3.86 -2.23
CA ALA A 108 -3.51 4.70 -2.88
C ALA A 108 -2.94 5.41 -4.12
N LEU A 109 -1.71 5.93 -4.04
CA LEU A 109 -1.02 6.56 -5.18
C LEU A 109 -0.74 5.56 -6.32
N GLU A 110 -0.42 4.31 -5.99
CA GLU A 110 -0.24 3.22 -6.96
C GLU A 110 -1.54 2.90 -7.69
N LEU A 111 -2.64 2.75 -6.93
CA LEU A 111 -3.98 2.55 -7.49
C LEU A 111 -4.47 3.76 -8.31
N LEU A 112 -3.98 4.96 -8.02
CA LEU A 112 -4.26 6.17 -8.79
C LEU A 112 -3.29 6.39 -9.97
N GLY A 113 -2.25 5.55 -10.11
CA GLY A 113 -1.29 5.57 -11.22
C GLY A 113 -0.24 6.68 -11.14
N VAL A 114 0.00 7.23 -9.95
CA VAL A 114 0.88 8.39 -9.72
C VAL A 114 1.97 8.12 -8.68
N LEU A 115 2.19 6.87 -8.26
CA LEU A 115 3.25 6.51 -7.31
C LEU A 115 4.65 6.97 -7.78
N LYS A 116 4.92 6.90 -9.08
CA LYS A 116 6.17 7.39 -9.69
C LYS A 116 6.49 8.87 -9.47
N SER A 117 5.52 9.66 -8.99
CA SER A 117 5.70 11.08 -8.66
C SER A 117 6.13 11.30 -7.21
N VAL A 118 6.23 10.23 -6.41
CA VAL A 118 6.74 10.25 -5.03
C VAL A 118 8.25 10.27 -5.04
N GLU A 119 8.85 11.02 -4.13
CA GLU A 119 10.30 10.97 -3.89
C GLU A 119 10.66 9.69 -3.12
N GLY A 120 10.92 8.59 -3.85
CA GLY A 120 11.08 7.26 -3.27
C GLY A 120 12.22 7.13 -2.26
N VAL A 121 13.38 7.74 -2.52
CA VAL A 121 14.56 7.68 -1.61
C VAL A 121 14.22 8.28 -0.25
N ARG A 122 13.66 9.49 -0.21
CA ARG A 122 13.26 10.14 1.06
C ARG A 122 12.20 9.34 1.80
N ASN A 123 11.23 8.75 1.07
CA ASN A 123 10.23 7.89 1.69
C ASN A 123 10.82 6.60 2.29
N LEU A 124 11.97 6.10 1.81
CA LEU A 124 12.63 4.93 2.38
C LEU A 124 13.43 5.24 3.65
N GLU A 125 14.01 6.44 3.74
CA GLU A 125 14.79 6.89 4.90
C GLU A 125 13.93 6.91 6.19
N PHE A 126 12.64 7.26 6.08
CA PHE A 126 11.78 7.35 7.26
C PHE A 126 11.43 5.98 7.88
N PRO A 127 10.88 4.98 7.15
CA PRO A 127 10.70 3.63 7.67
C PRO A 127 11.99 3.03 8.23
N ASP A 128 13.14 3.23 7.56
CA ASP A 128 14.45 2.79 8.06
C ASP A 128 14.76 3.38 9.45
N SER A 129 14.48 4.67 9.66
CA SER A 129 14.63 5.33 10.96
C SER A 129 13.67 4.82 12.05
N THR A 130 12.62 4.08 11.69
CA THR A 130 11.65 3.49 12.64
C THR A 130 11.90 1.99 12.88
N GLN A 131 12.97 1.44 12.31
CA GLN A 131 13.32 0.04 12.52
C GLN A 131 13.99 -0.14 13.87
N ASP A 132 13.43 -1.03 14.69
CA ASP A 132 14.07 -1.41 15.94
C ASP A 132 15.31 -2.27 15.66
N GLN A 133 16.47 -1.88 16.19
CA GLN A 133 17.73 -2.57 15.94
C GLN A 133 17.92 -3.83 16.80
N PHE A 134 17.17 -3.96 17.89
CA PHE A 134 17.30 -5.06 18.85
C PHE A 134 16.23 -6.14 18.64
N VAL A 135 14.95 -5.80 18.78
CA VAL A 135 13.82 -6.74 18.59
C VAL A 135 13.39 -6.87 17.12
N ARG A 136 13.92 -6.02 16.22
CA ARG A 136 13.47 -5.91 14.82
C ARG A 136 12.03 -5.43 14.71
N GLY A 137 11.53 -5.36 13.48
CA GLY A 137 10.22 -4.77 13.20
C GLY A 137 10.30 -3.25 13.08
N PHE A 138 9.14 -2.65 12.86
CA PHE A 138 8.99 -1.22 12.66
C PHE A 138 7.95 -0.68 13.63
N SER A 139 8.18 0.53 14.10
CA SER A 139 7.24 1.28 14.92
C SER A 139 6.65 2.45 14.14
N LYS A 140 5.76 3.18 14.80
CA LYS A 140 5.15 4.39 14.25
C LYS A 140 6.15 5.51 13.97
N TRP A 141 7.10 5.68 14.90
CA TRP A 141 8.06 6.78 14.96
C TRP A 141 9.42 6.27 15.45
N PRO A 142 10.52 6.97 15.16
CA PRO A 142 11.80 6.67 15.79
C PRO A 142 11.67 6.62 17.31
N ASP A 143 12.46 5.76 17.96
CA ASP A 143 12.49 5.59 19.41
C ASP A 143 11.13 5.22 20.04
N SER A 144 10.26 4.53 19.28
CA SER A 144 9.00 3.95 19.77
C SER A 144 9.01 2.43 19.64
N ASP A 145 8.25 1.76 20.50
CA ASP A 145 8.14 0.30 20.48
C ASP A 145 7.54 -0.20 19.15
N PRO A 146 8.13 -1.24 18.52
CA PRO A 146 7.59 -1.82 17.30
C PRO A 146 6.35 -2.65 17.59
N ASP A 147 5.48 -2.76 16.58
CA ASP A 147 4.29 -3.60 16.65
C ASP A 147 4.04 -4.32 15.31
N PRO A 148 3.22 -5.40 15.31
CA PRO A 148 2.98 -6.18 14.09
C PRO A 148 2.36 -5.38 12.94
N MET A 149 1.56 -4.35 13.22
CA MET A 149 0.89 -3.55 12.19
C MET A 149 1.91 -2.67 11.47
N HIS A 150 2.70 -1.88 12.21
CA HIS A 150 3.72 -1.02 11.63
C HIS A 150 4.84 -1.85 10.99
N ALA A 151 5.19 -3.00 11.56
CA ALA A 151 6.15 -3.93 10.94
C ALA A 151 5.69 -4.37 9.54
N TYR A 152 4.46 -4.85 9.41
CA TYR A 152 3.92 -5.27 8.12
C TYR A 152 3.79 -4.10 7.14
N MET A 153 3.21 -2.98 7.59
CA MET A 153 2.94 -1.83 6.73
C MET A 153 4.23 -1.09 6.31
N GLY A 154 5.25 -1.07 7.16
CA GLY A 154 6.58 -0.56 6.81
C GLY A 154 7.22 -1.38 5.69
N ILE A 155 7.21 -2.71 5.82
CA ILE A 155 7.70 -3.63 4.78
C ILE A 155 6.89 -3.49 3.49
N ALA A 156 5.57 -3.42 3.56
CA ALA A 156 4.70 -3.23 2.40
C ALA A 156 4.96 -1.87 1.71
N GLY A 157 5.19 -0.81 2.49
CA GLY A 157 5.56 0.52 1.98
C GLY A 157 6.92 0.52 1.26
N MET A 158 7.91 -0.17 1.81
CA MET A 158 9.21 -0.35 1.16
C MET A 158 9.13 -1.19 -0.12
N SER A 159 8.30 -2.23 -0.12
CA SER A 159 8.01 -3.04 -1.32
C SER A 159 7.42 -2.19 -2.45
N LEU A 160 6.48 -1.27 -2.15
CA LEU A 160 5.93 -0.34 -3.14
C LEU A 160 6.99 0.56 -3.79
N MET A 161 8.06 0.89 -3.06
CA MET A 161 9.17 1.71 -3.57
C MET A 161 10.21 0.89 -4.36
N GLY A 162 10.04 -0.43 -4.46
CA GLY A 162 10.90 -1.30 -5.27
C GLY A 162 12.23 -1.67 -4.60
N VAL A 163 12.27 -1.80 -3.27
CA VAL A 163 13.43 -2.36 -2.57
C VAL A 163 13.70 -3.79 -3.08
N GLU A 164 14.93 -4.05 -3.54
CA GLU A 164 15.28 -5.26 -4.33
C GLU A 164 15.02 -6.58 -3.59
N ASP A 165 15.19 -6.61 -2.27
CA ASP A 165 15.04 -7.81 -1.45
C ASP A 165 13.58 -8.09 -1.01
N LEU A 166 12.63 -7.23 -1.41
CA LEU A 166 11.22 -7.38 -1.07
C LEU A 166 10.40 -7.82 -2.28
N LEU A 167 9.49 -8.75 -2.06
CA LEU A 167 8.53 -9.16 -3.08
C LEU A 167 7.61 -7.98 -3.43
N PRO A 168 7.30 -7.78 -4.73
CA PRO A 168 6.35 -6.76 -5.12
C PRO A 168 4.97 -7.08 -4.57
N LEU A 169 4.24 -6.04 -4.14
CA LEU A 169 2.83 -6.19 -3.78
C LEU A 169 2.00 -6.61 -5.01
N PRO A 170 0.90 -7.35 -4.80
CA PRO A 170 0.05 -7.79 -5.89
C PRO A 170 -0.38 -6.60 -6.76
N PRO A 171 -0.36 -6.75 -8.09
CA PRO A 171 -0.67 -5.66 -8.99
C PRO A 171 -2.11 -5.20 -8.78
N ARG A 172 -2.38 -3.95 -9.20
CA ARG A 172 -3.73 -3.38 -9.26
C ARG A 172 -4.73 -4.44 -9.73
N PRO A 173 -5.81 -4.72 -8.97
CA PRO A 173 -6.89 -5.59 -9.42
C PRO A 173 -7.36 -5.13 -10.80
N GLN A 174 -7.15 -5.98 -11.81
CA GLN A 174 -7.66 -5.71 -13.16
C GLN A 174 -9.16 -6.02 -13.14
N PRO A 175 -10.04 -5.15 -13.68
CA PRO A 175 -11.42 -5.55 -13.91
C PRO A 175 -11.42 -6.75 -14.84
N GLU A 176 -12.07 -7.84 -14.43
CA GLU A 176 -12.30 -9.03 -15.26
C GLU A 176 -12.86 -8.59 -16.62
N PRO A 177 -12.35 -9.12 -17.75
CA PRO A 177 -13.00 -8.89 -19.04
C PRO A 177 -14.43 -9.43 -18.94
N LYS A 178 -15.43 -8.59 -19.26
CA LYS A 178 -16.85 -8.98 -19.27
C LYS A 178 -16.98 -10.31 -20.00
N THR A 179 -17.18 -11.39 -19.26
CA THR A 179 -17.49 -12.68 -19.86
C THR A 179 -18.75 -12.48 -20.66
N HIS A 180 -18.64 -12.65 -21.98
CA HIS A 180 -19.78 -12.69 -22.88
C HIS A 180 -20.85 -13.58 -22.24
N THR A 181 -22.09 -13.10 -22.23
CA THR A 181 -23.29 -13.85 -21.87
C THR A 181 -23.40 -15.08 -22.75
N GLY A 182 -22.67 -16.14 -22.40
CA GLY A 182 -22.76 -17.46 -22.99
C GLY A 182 -23.75 -18.25 -22.17
N THR A 183 -24.91 -18.47 -22.77
CA THR A 183 -26.00 -19.30 -22.28
C THR A 183 -25.48 -20.58 -21.61
N CYS A 184 -25.86 -20.76 -20.34
CA CYS A 184 -25.70 -22.01 -19.62
C CYS A 184 -26.48 -23.10 -20.37
N SER A 185 -25.79 -24.02 -21.03
CA SER A 185 -26.40 -25.21 -21.62
C SER A 185 -25.65 -26.45 -21.15
N ASN A 186 -26.29 -27.16 -20.22
CA ASN A 186 -26.27 -28.60 -19.98
C ASN A 186 -24.99 -29.36 -20.35
N PHE A 187 -24.15 -29.63 -19.36
CA PHE A 187 -23.24 -30.79 -19.42
C PHE A 187 -23.83 -31.95 -18.63
N THR A 188 -24.50 -32.83 -19.37
CA THR A 188 -24.97 -34.14 -18.95
C THR A 188 -23.78 -35.03 -18.61
N LYS A 189 -23.86 -35.73 -17.47
CA LYS A 189 -22.94 -36.80 -17.09
C LYS A 189 -22.90 -37.89 -18.18
N GLN A 190 -21.73 -38.20 -18.73
CA GLN A 190 -21.48 -39.51 -19.32
C GLN A 190 -19.98 -39.83 -19.34
N GLY A 191 -19.65 -41.06 -18.93
CA GLY A 191 -18.59 -41.82 -19.58
C GLY A 191 -17.24 -41.91 -18.87
N MET A 192 -17.20 -42.66 -17.78
CA MET A 192 -16.00 -43.35 -17.31
C MET A 192 -15.42 -44.20 -18.46
N ARG A 193 -14.23 -43.85 -18.99
CA ARG A 193 -13.42 -44.74 -19.83
C ARG A 193 -11.93 -44.63 -19.52
N THR A 194 -11.35 -45.81 -19.46
CA THR A 194 -10.03 -46.25 -19.01
C THR A 194 -8.85 -45.74 -19.84
N ARG A 195 -7.72 -45.47 -19.17
CA ARG A 195 -6.39 -45.24 -19.78
C ARG A 195 -5.85 -46.51 -20.48
N PRO A 196 -5.13 -46.36 -21.61
CA PRO A 196 -4.08 -47.30 -22.00
C PRO A 196 -2.67 -46.72 -21.78
N ARG A 197 -1.72 -47.62 -21.51
CA ARG A 197 -0.28 -47.36 -21.29
C ARG A 197 0.52 -47.51 -22.59
N ARG A 198 1.53 -46.63 -22.72
CA ARG A 198 2.85 -46.70 -23.41
C ARG A 198 2.96 -47.23 -24.86
N GLY A 199 3.64 -46.43 -25.68
CA GLY A 199 4.44 -46.85 -26.84
C GLY A 199 5.54 -45.82 -27.11
N THR A 200 6.77 -46.31 -27.27
CA THR A 200 8.02 -45.57 -27.56
C THR A 200 8.14 -45.22 -29.05
N ASN A 201 8.76 -44.09 -29.39
CA ASN A 201 9.87 -43.97 -30.36
C ASN A 201 10.19 -42.50 -30.69
N GLY A 202 11.48 -42.22 -30.88
CA GLY A 202 12.03 -40.89 -31.11
C GLY A 202 11.87 -40.35 -32.53
N GLY A 203 12.24 -39.08 -32.67
CA GLY A 203 12.32 -38.34 -33.92
C GLY A 203 12.47 -36.85 -33.65
N GLU A 204 13.69 -36.34 -33.77
CA GLU A 204 14.01 -34.91 -33.81
C GLU A 204 13.23 -34.20 -34.92
N GLN A 205 12.58 -33.08 -34.59
CA GLN A 205 12.42 -31.97 -35.53
C GLN A 205 12.55 -30.63 -34.79
N THR A 206 13.64 -29.95 -35.10
CA THR A 206 13.88 -28.52 -34.89
C THR A 206 12.88 -27.68 -35.68
N LEU A 207 12.23 -26.72 -35.02
CA LEU A 207 11.62 -25.58 -35.70
C LEU A 207 11.87 -24.32 -34.87
N HIS A 208 12.74 -23.47 -35.44
CA HIS A 208 12.99 -22.11 -35.03
C HIS A 208 11.68 -21.31 -34.91
N ARG A 209 11.54 -20.55 -33.83
CA ARG A 209 10.82 -19.28 -33.89
C ARG A 209 11.54 -18.25 -33.04
N GLU A 210 12.20 -17.34 -33.74
CA GLU A 210 12.84 -16.15 -33.21
C GLU A 210 11.82 -15.10 -32.74
N ASN A 211 12.27 -14.31 -31.76
CA ASN A 211 11.98 -12.90 -31.46
C ASN A 211 10.56 -12.50 -31.02
N ASN A 212 10.43 -11.98 -29.78
CA ASN A 212 10.33 -10.52 -29.57
C ASN A 212 10.50 -10.10 -28.08
N VAL A 213 11.67 -9.52 -27.79
CA VAL A 213 11.93 -8.27 -27.02
C VAL A 213 11.28 -8.06 -25.65
N ASP A 214 12.10 -8.38 -24.65
CA ASP A 214 12.50 -7.58 -23.49
C ASP A 214 11.82 -6.19 -23.29
N ARG A 215 11.07 -6.05 -22.20
CA ARG A 215 10.80 -4.75 -21.56
C ARG A 215 11.01 -4.86 -20.05
N ARG A 216 12.27 -5.09 -19.63
CA ARG A 216 12.73 -4.67 -18.29
C ARG A 216 13.28 -3.25 -18.39
N SER A 217 12.45 -2.26 -18.05
CA SER A 217 12.95 -0.94 -17.70
C SER A 217 13.65 -1.03 -16.35
N LYS A 218 14.98 -1.00 -16.37
CA LYS A 218 15.85 -0.84 -15.20
C LYS A 218 15.53 0.49 -14.52
N VAL A 219 15.02 0.46 -13.31
CA VAL A 219 15.10 1.59 -12.38
C VAL A 219 16.46 1.46 -11.71
N ASN A 220 17.37 2.39 -12.00
CA ASN A 220 18.63 2.50 -11.25
C ASN A 220 18.31 3.08 -9.87
N VAL A 221 18.17 2.22 -8.86
CA VAL A 221 18.23 2.64 -7.47
C VAL A 221 19.70 2.60 -7.06
N ALA A 222 20.25 3.77 -6.71
CA ALA A 222 21.62 3.84 -6.19
C ALA A 222 21.71 3.07 -4.87
N ARG A 223 22.77 2.27 -4.71
CA ARG A 223 23.09 1.58 -3.45
C ARG A 223 23.16 2.60 -2.30
N VAL A 224 22.37 2.38 -1.26
CA VAL A 224 22.61 3.00 0.05
C VAL A 224 23.90 2.38 0.61
N PRO A 225 24.91 3.16 1.03
CA PRO A 225 26.12 2.59 1.61
C PRO A 225 25.78 1.97 2.97
N THR A 226 26.08 0.69 3.15
CA THR A 226 26.14 0.06 4.46
C THR A 226 27.28 0.68 5.26
N ALA A 227 26.98 1.36 6.36
CA ALA A 227 27.99 1.84 7.29
C ALA A 227 28.72 0.64 7.91
N ASN A 228 30.03 0.57 7.70
CA ASN A 228 30.89 -0.46 8.29
C ASN A 228 31.07 -0.11 9.78
N VAL A 229 30.68 -1.04 10.64
CA VAL A 229 30.78 -0.92 12.10
C VAL A 229 32.18 -1.37 12.52
N ASP A 230 33.23 -0.60 12.21
CA ASP A 230 34.60 -0.85 12.69
C ASP A 230 35.51 0.37 12.43
N ASP A 231 35.16 1.58 12.92
CA ASP A 231 36.18 2.62 13.15
C ASP A 231 35.69 3.75 14.07
N VAL A 232 35.52 3.48 15.37
CA VAL A 232 35.56 4.54 16.40
C VAL A 232 36.34 4.03 17.59
N SER A 233 37.67 4.12 17.51
CA SER A 233 38.54 4.05 18.67
C SER A 233 39.46 5.25 18.68
N ARG A 234 39.35 6.04 19.77
CA ARG A 234 40.24 7.13 20.23
C ARG A 234 39.84 8.55 19.82
N GLY A 235 39.05 9.16 20.69
CA GLY A 235 39.03 10.61 20.90
C GLY A 235 38.76 10.90 22.37
N HIS A 236 39.76 11.40 23.09
CA HIS A 236 39.64 11.90 24.47
C HIS A 236 38.59 13.02 24.53
N PHE A 237 37.72 13.00 25.56
CA PHE A 237 36.87 14.12 25.89
C PHE A 237 37.03 14.47 27.38
N GLU A 238 37.62 15.63 27.62
CA GLU A 238 37.75 16.25 28.95
C GLU A 238 36.39 16.70 29.48
N THR A 239 36.19 16.49 30.78
CA THR A 239 35.02 16.90 31.55
C THR A 239 34.99 18.41 31.78
N ARG A 240 33.88 19.07 31.44
CA ARG A 240 33.52 20.37 32.02
C ARG A 240 32.04 20.40 32.41
N GLU A 241 31.83 20.79 33.66
CA GLU A 241 30.56 20.81 34.37
C GLU A 241 29.56 21.85 33.83
N SER A 242 28.28 21.52 34.04
CA SER A 242 27.08 22.31 33.77
C SER A 242 26.89 23.53 34.69
N PRO A 243 25.98 24.44 34.32
CA PRO A 243 24.93 24.80 35.27
C PRO A 243 23.51 24.70 34.71
N SER A 244 22.62 24.43 35.66
CA SER A 244 21.19 24.16 35.63
C SER A 244 20.30 25.18 34.90
N SER A 245 19.33 24.67 34.12
CA SER A 245 17.88 24.96 34.27
C SER A 245 17.10 24.28 33.13
N ARG A 246 16.30 23.25 33.45
CA ARG A 246 15.27 22.69 32.55
C ARG A 246 13.90 23.09 33.10
N PRO A 247 12.97 23.60 32.28
CA PRO A 247 11.56 23.43 32.56
C PRO A 247 11.14 22.00 32.17
N GLU A 248 10.40 21.33 33.03
CA GLU A 248 9.74 20.06 32.74
C GLU A 248 8.72 20.24 31.62
N CYS A 249 9.04 19.81 30.39
CA CYS A 249 8.04 19.50 29.38
C CYS A 249 7.50 18.11 29.66
N ARG A 250 6.37 18.01 30.36
CA ARG A 250 5.55 16.79 30.34
C ARG A 250 5.08 16.54 28.90
N PRO A 251 5.17 15.31 28.36
CA PRO A 251 4.52 14.99 27.11
C PRO A 251 3.00 15.06 27.35
N GLN A 252 2.35 16.02 26.70
CA GLN A 252 0.90 16.02 26.57
C GLN A 252 0.57 14.86 25.62
N VAL A 253 0.12 13.75 26.19
CA VAL A 253 -0.38 12.60 25.43
C VAL A 253 -1.65 13.08 24.74
N ASP A 254 -1.54 13.35 23.44
CA ASP A 254 -2.67 13.72 22.61
C ASP A 254 -3.46 12.42 22.31
N GLU A 255 -4.33 12.02 23.25
CA GLU A 255 -5.13 10.77 23.22
C GLU A 255 -5.98 10.61 21.93
N ASN A 256 -6.16 11.68 21.17
CA ASN A 256 -6.94 11.69 19.93
C ASN A 256 -6.27 11.05 18.71
N CYS A 257 -5.03 10.56 18.81
CA CYS A 257 -4.39 9.83 17.71
C CYS A 257 -4.50 8.30 17.83
N ALA A 258 -4.78 7.77 19.03
CA ALA A 258 -4.97 6.33 19.26
C ALA A 258 -6.38 5.84 18.88
N PHE A 259 -7.37 6.73 18.87
CA PHE A 259 -8.78 6.41 18.56
C PHE A 259 -9.10 6.13 17.08
N ALA A 260 -8.11 6.11 16.18
CA ALA A 260 -8.37 5.86 14.76
C ALA A 260 -8.40 4.36 14.38
N TRP A 261 -7.95 3.45 15.26
CA TRP A 261 -7.78 2.03 14.92
C TRP A 261 -8.21 1.00 15.98
N HIS A 262 -8.60 1.43 17.17
CA HIS A 262 -9.38 0.58 18.08
C HIS A 262 -10.82 1.12 18.13
N GLU A 263 -11.77 0.19 17.99
CA GLU A 263 -13.23 0.33 17.81
C GLU A 263 -13.72 0.52 16.36
#